data_AF-A0A7X2XK97-F1
#
_entry.id   AF-A0A7X2XK97-F1
#
_cell.length_a   1.000
_cell.length_b   1.000
_cell.length_c   1.000
_cell.angle_alpha   90.00
_cell.angle_beta   90.00
_cell.angle_gamma   90.00
#
_symmetry.space_group_name_H-M   'P 1'
#
loop_
_entity.id
_entity.type
_entity.pdbx_description
1 polymer ?
#
loop_
_entity_poly.entity_id
_entity_poly.type
_entity_poly.pdbx_seq_one_letter_code
_entity_poly.pdbx_strand_id
1 'polypeptide(L)'
;MLLTIHDANLQKVAFIDNEKQGTLNYYDDTWTRSLATGSSTFEFTVFKKAVKSDLPLAKAYHHLNEHAFVSFKYKGKSFVFNIIIVEENEQTIKCYCENLNLELINELANPYKSNKAMTFKEYCEAMDLLNYTHLSIGINEISDYKRTLEWEGQETKLARLLSLAKRFDAEIEFDTQLNADSTIKKFSVNVYHENDDNHQGVGRVRNDVIVKYGKNIHSITRKVDKTGIFNTIRPTGKMPTVEEEPSGDKGSKSETVKNADGSTTKTTISTASDGTKSKTIVHTKVTKLADKTRITTTTTTRSDGSIEQTVTTSKKGGASTSETKVLKKPNPKEKTNTTEDVLTIEGLDEWEVKNEKGIVEFYQRGQALYAPISMQLYPSTFTHSTGELDQWTRKDFHFETDEPNELRRLGYLKLKKYCYPAITYEVDGFVDADIGDTVKVHDDGFAPLLMIQARVTDQKISFTNPVRNKTIFDNFKALENKLSADIQSAFERLFEAAKPYTIKLSTDNGVIFKNQIGQSLVTPTLYKGG
;
A
#
# COMPACT_ATOMS: atom_id res chain seq x y z
N MET A 1 34.69 -3.76 12.01
CA MET A 1 33.83 -4.96 12.08
C MET A 1 34.71 -6.18 11.81
N LEU A 2 34.46 -7.33 12.46
CA LEU A 2 35.16 -8.59 12.14
C LEU A 2 34.45 -9.27 10.96
N LEU A 3 35.18 -9.57 9.89
CA LEU A 3 34.68 -10.35 8.76
C LEU A 3 35.25 -11.78 8.85
N THR A 4 34.40 -12.77 8.63
CA THR A 4 34.82 -14.18 8.48
C THR A 4 34.71 -14.56 7.00
N ILE A 5 35.78 -15.13 6.46
CA ILE A 5 35.82 -15.66 5.09
C ILE A 5 35.54 -17.16 5.17
N HIS A 6 34.64 -17.64 4.31
CA HIS A 6 34.29 -19.05 4.17
C HIS A 6 34.55 -19.53 2.75
N ASP A 7 34.90 -20.80 2.60
CA ASP A 7 34.99 -21.44 1.29
C ASP A 7 33.60 -21.73 0.69
N ALA A 8 33.59 -22.35 -0.49
CA ALA A 8 32.36 -22.73 -1.19
C ALA A 8 31.45 -23.70 -0.40
N ASN A 9 31.97 -24.37 0.64
CA ASN A 9 31.23 -25.25 1.53
C ASN A 9 30.85 -24.59 2.86
N LEU A 10 30.98 -23.25 2.94
CA LEU A 10 30.76 -22.44 4.15
C LEU A 10 31.66 -22.80 5.34
N GLN A 11 32.81 -23.44 5.08
CA GLN A 11 33.80 -23.68 6.12
C GLN A 11 34.65 -22.43 6.33
N LYS A 12 34.88 -22.05 7.58
CA LYS A 12 35.71 -20.88 7.93
C LYS A 12 37.16 -21.12 7.52
N VAL A 13 37.69 -20.26 6.67
CA VAL A 13 39.07 -20.39 6.15
C VAL A 13 39.98 -19.24 6.56
N ALA A 14 39.44 -18.04 6.80
CA ALA A 14 40.21 -16.88 7.22
C ALA A 14 39.32 -15.82 7.92
N PHE A 15 39.95 -14.79 8.48
CA PHE A 15 39.28 -13.66 9.10
C PHE A 15 39.95 -12.34 8.69
N ILE A 16 39.16 -11.29 8.58
CA ILE A 16 39.62 -9.91 8.37
C ILE A 16 39.22 -9.12 9.61
N ASP A 17 40.21 -8.57 10.31
CA ASP A 17 40.00 -7.87 11.58
C ASP A 17 40.85 -6.60 11.57
N ASN A 18 40.19 -5.43 11.53
CA ASN A 18 40.87 -4.13 11.51
C ASN A 18 41.51 -3.76 12.85
N GLU A 19 41.09 -4.41 13.95
CA GLU A 19 41.58 -4.10 15.30
C GLU A 19 42.78 -4.97 15.72
N LYS A 20 43.09 -6.03 14.96
CA LYS A 20 44.18 -6.95 15.27
C LYS A 20 45.37 -6.79 14.36
N GLN A 21 46.56 -6.75 14.96
CA GLN A 21 47.81 -6.84 14.21
C GLN A 21 48.01 -8.26 13.69
N GLY A 22 48.54 -8.38 12.47
CA GLY A 22 48.84 -9.68 11.85
C GLY A 22 47.66 -10.42 11.22
N THR A 23 46.49 -9.79 11.11
CA THR A 23 45.33 -10.24 10.30
C THR A 23 45.20 -9.38 9.05
N LEU A 24 44.38 -9.81 8.08
CA LEU A 24 43.97 -8.95 6.96
C LEU A 24 43.16 -7.77 7.50
N ASN A 25 43.21 -6.64 6.80
CA ASN A 25 42.39 -5.46 7.08
C ASN A 25 41.64 -5.06 5.82
N TYR A 26 40.49 -4.41 5.98
CA TYR A 26 39.67 -3.90 4.91
C TYR A 26 39.37 -2.41 5.07
N TYR A 27 39.01 -1.75 3.97
CA TYR A 27 38.66 -0.33 3.90
C TYR A 27 37.71 -0.07 2.73
N ASP A 28 37.24 1.17 2.61
CA ASP A 28 36.26 1.61 1.61
C ASP A 28 35.03 0.69 1.55
N ASP A 29 34.57 0.29 2.74
CA ASP A 29 33.48 -0.65 2.85
C ASP A 29 32.12 0.04 2.77
N THR A 30 31.14 -0.69 2.24
CA THR A 30 29.77 -0.24 2.13
C THR A 30 28.84 -1.43 2.22
N TRP A 31 28.03 -1.44 3.27
CA TRP A 31 26.91 -2.34 3.46
C TRP A 31 25.62 -1.62 3.08
N THR A 32 24.94 -2.11 2.05
CA THR A 32 23.66 -1.57 1.58
C THR A 32 22.53 -2.55 1.90
N ARG A 33 21.39 -2.02 2.32
CA ARG A 33 20.18 -2.79 2.60
C ARG A 33 18.96 -2.09 2.02
N SER A 34 18.04 -2.82 1.40
CA SER A 34 16.82 -2.26 0.81
C SER A 34 15.59 -3.08 1.19
N LEU A 35 14.54 -2.39 1.65
CA LEU A 35 13.24 -2.98 1.96
C LEU A 35 12.54 -3.46 0.69
N ALA A 36 12.66 -2.71 -0.40
CA ALA A 36 11.90 -2.96 -1.63
C ALA A 36 12.27 -4.30 -2.29
N THR A 37 13.54 -4.70 -2.18
CA THR A 37 14.06 -5.97 -2.72
C THR A 37 14.26 -7.03 -1.65
N GLY A 38 14.24 -6.65 -0.36
CA GLY A 38 14.71 -7.48 0.74
C GLY A 38 16.22 -7.79 0.69
N SER A 39 16.94 -7.24 -0.29
CA SER A 39 18.34 -7.59 -0.55
C SER A 39 19.30 -6.81 0.33
N SER A 40 20.49 -7.37 0.49
CA SER A 40 21.59 -6.77 1.20
C SER A 40 22.90 -7.05 0.49
N THR A 41 23.66 -5.98 0.24
CA THR A 41 24.94 -6.04 -0.48
C THR A 41 26.06 -5.58 0.43
N PHE A 42 27.25 -6.17 0.31
CA PHE A 42 28.43 -5.72 1.04
C PHE A 42 29.64 -5.63 0.12
N GLU A 43 30.21 -4.44 0.04
CA GLU A 43 31.42 -4.16 -0.74
C GLU A 43 32.55 -3.76 0.19
N PHE A 44 33.77 -4.22 -0.08
CA PHE A 44 34.96 -3.82 0.68
C PHE A 44 36.25 -4.09 -0.10
N THR A 45 37.31 -3.37 0.24
CA THR A 45 38.65 -3.55 -0.35
C THR A 45 39.65 -4.03 0.70
N VAL A 46 40.53 -4.96 0.32
CA VAL A 46 41.58 -5.54 1.16
C VAL A 46 42.95 -5.33 0.50
N PHE A 47 43.95 -4.93 1.28
CA PHE A 47 45.35 -4.94 0.83
C PHE A 47 45.93 -6.35 0.85
N LYS A 48 46.62 -6.72 -0.23
CA LYS A 48 47.45 -7.93 -0.30
C LYS A 48 48.67 -7.74 0.59
N LYS A 49 48.62 -8.32 1.78
CA LYS A 49 49.73 -8.30 2.72
C LYS A 49 49.96 -9.67 3.32
N ALA A 50 51.21 -9.92 3.71
CA ALA A 50 51.54 -11.10 4.48
C ALA A 50 50.93 -11.01 5.89
N VAL A 51 50.34 -12.10 6.33
CA VAL A 51 49.77 -12.26 7.68
C VAL A 51 50.42 -13.46 8.39
N LYS A 52 50.32 -13.50 9.72
CA LYS A 52 51.03 -14.51 10.52
C LYS A 52 50.59 -15.94 10.21
N SER A 53 49.35 -16.12 9.77
CA SER A 53 48.77 -17.41 9.41
C SER A 53 49.14 -17.89 8.00
N ASP A 54 49.87 -17.10 7.22
CA ASP A 54 50.19 -17.44 5.84
C ASP A 54 51.14 -18.63 5.74
N LEU A 55 50.89 -19.47 4.75
CA LEU A 55 51.86 -20.45 4.25
C LEU A 55 52.64 -19.85 3.07
N PRO A 56 53.78 -20.45 2.66
CA PRO A 56 54.58 -19.94 1.55
C PRO A 56 53.79 -19.75 0.25
N LEU A 57 52.88 -20.68 -0.07
CA LEU A 57 52.07 -20.67 -1.30
C LEU A 57 50.57 -20.42 -1.07
N ALA A 58 50.10 -20.38 0.18
CA ALA A 58 48.71 -20.11 0.52
C ALA A 58 48.64 -18.89 1.44
N LYS A 59 48.26 -17.76 0.85
CA LYS A 59 48.06 -16.50 1.57
C LYS A 59 46.60 -16.37 1.96
N ALA A 60 46.32 -15.78 3.11
CA ALA A 60 44.96 -15.61 3.60
C ALA A 60 44.06 -14.86 2.60
N TYR A 61 44.63 -13.90 1.85
CA TYR A 61 43.88 -13.13 0.86
C TYR A 61 43.51 -13.96 -0.39
N HIS A 62 44.13 -15.11 -0.64
CA HIS A 62 43.73 -16.02 -1.75
C HIS A 62 42.32 -16.60 -1.54
N HIS A 63 41.80 -16.56 -0.30
CA HIS A 63 40.43 -16.98 0.00
C HIS A 63 39.38 -15.92 -0.37
N LEU A 64 39.79 -14.73 -0.82
CA LEU A 64 38.88 -13.71 -1.34
C LEU A 64 38.73 -13.86 -2.86
N ASN A 65 37.94 -14.86 -3.26
CA ASN A 65 37.67 -15.21 -4.66
C ASN A 65 36.16 -15.36 -4.89
N GLU A 66 35.77 -15.56 -6.15
CA GLU A 66 34.38 -15.70 -6.63
C GLU A 66 33.63 -16.95 -6.15
N HIS A 67 34.29 -17.82 -5.37
CA HIS A 67 33.68 -18.99 -4.75
C HIS A 67 33.48 -18.84 -3.25
N ALA A 68 33.97 -17.75 -2.66
CA ALA A 68 33.97 -17.56 -1.23
C ALA A 68 32.72 -16.83 -0.73
N PHE A 69 32.42 -17.04 0.55
CA PHE A 69 31.43 -16.28 1.28
C PHE A 69 32.10 -15.39 2.31
N VAL A 70 31.47 -14.27 2.65
CA VAL A 70 31.87 -13.41 3.75
C VAL A 70 30.71 -13.26 4.72
N SER A 71 31.00 -13.29 6.03
CA SER A 71 29.99 -13.01 7.04
C SER A 71 30.47 -12.09 8.15
N PHE A 72 29.53 -11.39 8.76
CA PHE A 72 29.75 -10.60 9.97
C PHE A 72 28.52 -10.64 10.87
N LYS A 73 28.68 -10.21 12.12
CA LYS A 73 27.57 -10.07 13.08
C LYS A 73 27.26 -8.60 13.31
N TYR A 74 26.00 -8.23 13.14
CA TYR A 74 25.50 -6.89 13.43
C TYR A 74 24.26 -6.99 14.32
N LYS A 75 24.26 -6.29 15.47
CA LYS A 75 23.19 -6.31 16.47
C LYS A 75 22.72 -7.72 16.86
N GLY A 76 23.65 -8.66 16.98
CA GLY A 76 23.37 -10.05 17.35
C GLY A 76 22.88 -10.95 16.22
N LYS A 77 22.62 -10.41 15.02
CA LYS A 77 22.27 -11.19 13.81
C LYS A 77 23.51 -11.45 12.95
N SER A 78 23.59 -12.64 12.36
CA SER A 78 24.63 -12.97 11.38
C SER A 78 24.14 -12.57 9.98
N PHE A 79 25.02 -11.96 9.20
CA PHE A 79 24.78 -11.67 7.78
C PHE A 79 25.84 -12.41 6.96
N VAL A 80 25.42 -13.12 5.92
CA VAL A 80 26.29 -13.88 5.02
C VAL A 80 26.06 -13.40 3.61
N PHE A 81 27.16 -13.26 2.87
CA PHE A 81 27.18 -12.77 1.50
C PHE A 81 28.04 -13.68 0.64
N ASN A 82 27.55 -14.04 -0.53
CA ASN A 82 28.34 -14.65 -1.60
C ASN A 82 29.19 -13.57 -2.28
N ILE A 83 30.47 -13.81 -2.53
CA ILE A 83 31.30 -12.91 -3.34
C ILE A 83 30.97 -13.14 -4.82
N ILE A 84 30.33 -12.16 -5.46
CA ILE A 84 29.88 -12.27 -6.86
C ILE A 84 30.82 -11.61 -7.87
N ILE A 85 31.63 -10.64 -7.42
CA ILE A 85 32.64 -9.97 -8.25
C ILE A 85 33.89 -9.74 -7.42
N VAL A 86 35.05 -10.02 -8.02
CA VAL A 86 36.37 -9.69 -7.48
C VAL A 86 37.12 -8.82 -8.47
N GLU A 87 37.53 -7.63 -8.02
CA GLU A 87 38.41 -6.74 -8.75
C GLU A 87 39.80 -6.75 -8.08
N GLU A 88 40.81 -7.21 -8.80
CA GLU A 88 42.14 -7.45 -8.22
C GLU A 88 43.25 -6.78 -9.05
N ASN A 89 44.21 -6.15 -8.36
CA ASN A 89 45.47 -5.68 -8.93
C ASN A 89 46.65 -6.18 -8.07
N GLU A 90 47.87 -5.74 -8.33
CA GLU A 90 49.09 -6.19 -7.62
C GLU A 90 49.04 -5.94 -6.10
N GLN A 91 48.22 -5.00 -5.63
CA GLN A 91 48.19 -4.52 -4.26
C GLN A 91 46.88 -4.77 -3.52
N THR A 92 45.75 -4.88 -4.23
CA THR A 92 44.43 -4.89 -3.61
C THR A 92 43.49 -5.92 -4.22
N ILE A 93 42.53 -6.37 -3.42
CA ILE A 93 41.36 -7.15 -3.83
C ILE A 93 40.13 -6.40 -3.35
N LYS A 94 39.21 -6.05 -4.26
CA LYS A 94 37.90 -5.50 -3.94
C LYS A 94 36.83 -6.54 -4.21
N CYS A 95 35.99 -6.78 -3.20
CA CYS A 95 34.93 -7.78 -3.26
C CYS A 95 33.57 -7.08 -3.31
N TYR A 96 32.70 -7.54 -4.21
CA TYR A 96 31.29 -7.17 -4.23
C TYR A 96 30.48 -8.40 -3.85
N CYS A 97 29.68 -8.29 -2.80
CA CYS A 97 29.02 -9.43 -2.18
C CYS A 97 27.51 -9.22 -2.08
N GLU A 98 26.74 -10.30 -2.22
CA GLU A 98 25.27 -10.31 -2.16
C GLU A 98 24.76 -11.35 -1.15
N ASN A 99 23.72 -11.03 -0.38
CA ASN A 99 23.12 -11.95 0.58
C ASN A 99 22.18 -12.98 -0.06
N LEU A 100 21.82 -12.78 -1.33
CA LEU A 100 20.96 -13.66 -2.10
C LEU A 100 21.77 -14.72 -2.85
N ASN A 101 21.16 -15.88 -3.05
CA ASN A 101 21.77 -16.93 -3.85
C ASN A 101 21.62 -16.65 -5.36
N LEU A 102 22.56 -17.17 -6.15
CA LEU A 102 22.64 -16.99 -7.60
C LEU A 102 21.41 -17.50 -8.33
N GLU A 103 20.71 -18.53 -7.83
CA GLU A 103 19.49 -19.04 -8.46
C GLU A 103 18.36 -18.01 -8.41
N LEU A 104 18.21 -17.26 -7.30
CA LEU A 104 17.21 -16.20 -7.22
C LEU A 104 17.51 -15.08 -8.22
N ILE A 105 18.79 -14.74 -8.38
CA ILE A 105 19.24 -13.64 -9.21
C ILE A 105 19.22 -14.01 -10.70
N ASN A 106 19.65 -15.22 -11.05
CA ASN A 106 19.96 -15.61 -12.44
C ASN A 106 18.95 -16.58 -13.06
N GLU A 107 18.24 -17.41 -12.28
CA GLU A 107 17.24 -18.31 -12.87
C GLU A 107 15.96 -17.57 -13.21
N LEU A 108 15.27 -18.07 -14.23
CA LEU A 108 14.08 -17.44 -14.79
C LEU A 108 12.82 -18.20 -14.40
N ALA A 109 11.78 -17.45 -14.05
CA ALA A 109 10.43 -17.94 -13.90
C ALA A 109 9.65 -17.67 -15.21
N ASN A 110 9.12 -18.74 -15.80
CA ASN A 110 8.32 -18.66 -17.03
C ASN A 110 6.99 -17.94 -16.80
N PRO A 111 6.30 -17.48 -17.87
CA PRO A 111 4.92 -17.00 -17.77
C PRO A 111 4.03 -18.01 -17.04
N TYR A 112 3.08 -17.50 -16.26
CA TYR A 112 2.20 -18.34 -15.45
C TYR A 112 0.83 -17.69 -15.32
N LYS A 113 -0.24 -18.47 -15.55
CA LYS A 113 -1.63 -18.06 -15.36
C LYS A 113 -2.33 -19.10 -14.49
N SER A 114 -2.90 -18.68 -13.36
CA SER A 114 -3.75 -19.55 -12.56
C SER A 114 -5.19 -19.51 -13.04
N ASN A 115 -5.86 -20.67 -13.07
CA ASN A 115 -7.30 -20.79 -13.30
C ASN A 115 -8.12 -20.86 -12.00
N LYS A 116 -7.47 -20.71 -10.83
CA LYS A 116 -8.10 -20.78 -9.52
C LYS A 116 -7.43 -19.85 -8.51
N ALA A 117 -8.16 -19.48 -7.46
CA ALA A 117 -7.58 -18.72 -6.36
C ALA A 117 -6.57 -19.58 -5.58
N MET A 118 -5.33 -19.12 -5.49
CA MET A 118 -4.21 -19.79 -4.82
C MET A 118 -3.58 -18.89 -3.77
N THR A 119 -2.98 -19.50 -2.76
CA THR A 119 -2.19 -18.83 -1.72
C THR A 119 -0.79 -18.47 -2.21
N PHE A 120 -0.11 -17.58 -1.49
CA PHE A 120 1.28 -17.21 -1.78
C PHE A 120 2.18 -18.46 -1.89
N LYS A 121 2.06 -19.39 -0.94
CA LYS A 121 2.82 -20.65 -0.93
C LYS A 121 2.53 -21.52 -2.15
N GLU A 122 1.26 -21.68 -2.51
CA GLU A 122 0.86 -22.46 -3.70
C GLU A 122 1.43 -21.84 -4.99
N TYR A 123 1.51 -20.51 -5.10
CA TYR A 123 2.16 -19.85 -6.24
C TYR A 123 3.67 -20.09 -6.26
N CYS A 124 4.35 -19.99 -5.11
CA CYS A 124 5.78 -20.32 -5.01
C CYS A 124 6.07 -21.75 -5.46
N GLU A 125 5.21 -22.70 -5.10
CA GLU A 125 5.33 -24.11 -5.50
C GLU A 125 5.03 -24.30 -6.98
N ALA A 126 3.95 -23.70 -7.50
CA ALA A 126 3.53 -23.89 -8.89
C ALA A 126 4.51 -23.27 -9.91
N MET A 127 5.21 -22.21 -9.53
CA MET A 127 6.21 -21.54 -10.37
C MET A 127 7.65 -21.94 -10.00
N ASP A 128 7.83 -22.89 -9.09
CA ASP A 128 9.13 -23.41 -8.66
C ASP A 128 10.09 -22.32 -8.11
N LEU A 129 9.55 -21.28 -7.48
CA LEU A 129 10.29 -20.05 -7.14
C LEU A 129 11.36 -20.27 -6.06
N LEU A 130 11.15 -21.24 -5.18
CA LEU A 130 12.02 -21.50 -4.03
C LEU A 130 12.89 -22.75 -4.24
N ASN A 131 12.64 -23.52 -5.29
CA ASN A 131 13.39 -24.73 -5.56
C ASN A 131 14.82 -24.42 -6.01
N TYR A 132 15.76 -25.28 -5.61
CA TYR A 132 17.22 -25.12 -5.76
C TYR A 132 17.87 -23.92 -5.03
N THR A 133 17.09 -22.97 -4.53
CA THR A 133 17.61 -21.78 -3.85
C THR A 133 18.05 -22.00 -2.39
N HIS A 134 17.83 -23.20 -1.83
CA HIS A 134 17.85 -23.50 -0.38
C HIS A 134 16.89 -22.65 0.49
N LEU A 135 16.03 -21.85 -0.13
CA LEU A 135 15.08 -20.97 0.53
C LEU A 135 13.82 -21.74 0.95
N SER A 136 13.30 -21.40 2.12
CA SER A 136 12.01 -21.88 2.61
C SER A 136 11.13 -20.71 3.03
N ILE A 137 9.80 -20.88 3.04
CA ILE A 137 8.92 -19.87 3.63
C ILE A 137 9.09 -19.93 5.15
N GLY A 138 9.43 -18.79 5.74
CA GLY A 138 9.55 -18.62 7.18
C GLY A 138 8.23 -18.17 7.80
N ILE A 139 8.21 -16.97 8.37
CA ILE A 139 6.97 -16.31 8.80
C ILE A 139 6.09 -16.09 7.57
N ASN A 140 4.78 -16.29 7.71
CA ASN A 140 3.81 -16.04 6.64
C ASN A 140 2.50 -15.51 7.22
N GLU A 141 2.40 -14.19 7.34
CA GLU A 141 1.22 -13.52 7.92
C GLU A 141 0.01 -13.58 6.98
N ILE A 142 0.25 -13.71 5.67
CA ILE A 142 -0.79 -13.78 4.63
C ILE A 142 -1.14 -15.22 4.21
N SER A 143 -0.89 -16.21 5.09
CA SER A 143 -0.97 -17.63 4.73
C SER A 143 -2.36 -18.09 4.25
N ASP A 144 -3.41 -17.40 4.66
CA ASP A 144 -4.81 -17.65 4.31
C ASP A 144 -5.28 -16.84 3.09
N TYR A 145 -4.51 -15.84 2.64
CA TYR A 145 -4.88 -15.00 1.50
C TYR A 145 -4.84 -15.83 0.23
N LYS A 146 -5.85 -15.65 -0.62
CA LYS A 146 -5.91 -16.25 -1.95
C LYS A 146 -6.12 -15.19 -3.02
N ARG A 147 -5.48 -15.39 -4.18
CA ARG A 147 -5.59 -14.53 -5.36
C ARG A 147 -5.57 -15.38 -6.63
N THR A 148 -6.23 -14.91 -7.69
CA THR A 148 -6.10 -15.46 -9.05
C THR A 148 -5.23 -14.47 -9.84
N LEU A 149 -4.02 -14.90 -10.22
CA LEU A 149 -2.98 -14.05 -10.78
C LEU A 149 -2.43 -14.61 -12.09
N GLU A 150 -1.85 -13.71 -12.88
CA GLU A 150 -1.24 -13.99 -14.17
C GLU A 150 0.03 -13.14 -14.37
N TRP A 151 1.02 -13.75 -15.00
CA TRP A 151 2.25 -13.15 -15.49
C TRP A 151 2.46 -13.59 -16.94
N GLU A 152 2.49 -12.64 -17.86
CA GLU A 152 2.61 -12.90 -19.30
C GLU A 152 4.07 -13.05 -19.76
N GLY A 153 5.03 -12.51 -18.99
CA GLY A 153 6.44 -12.45 -19.32
C GLY A 153 7.33 -13.36 -18.46
N GLN A 154 8.53 -13.63 -18.97
CA GLN A 154 9.60 -14.27 -18.21
C GLN A 154 10.38 -13.21 -17.43
N GLU A 155 10.71 -13.50 -16.18
CA GLU A 155 11.52 -12.64 -15.31
C GLU A 155 12.38 -13.49 -14.37
N THR A 156 13.33 -12.90 -13.65
CA THR A 156 14.14 -13.66 -12.68
C THR A 156 13.28 -14.20 -11.55
N LYS A 157 13.69 -15.30 -10.91
CA LYS A 157 12.97 -15.86 -9.76
C LYS A 157 12.78 -14.82 -8.65
N LEU A 158 13.80 -13.98 -8.38
CA LEU A 158 13.70 -12.88 -7.44
C LEU A 158 12.64 -11.85 -7.87
N ALA A 159 12.67 -11.39 -9.12
CA ALA A 159 11.70 -10.43 -9.63
C ALA A 159 10.26 -11.00 -9.55
N ARG A 160 10.07 -12.28 -9.91
CA ARG A 160 8.79 -12.97 -9.78
C ARG A 160 8.34 -13.09 -8.33
N LEU A 161 9.24 -13.38 -7.40
CA LEU A 161 8.92 -13.47 -5.97
C LEU A 161 8.51 -12.11 -5.39
N LEU A 162 9.22 -11.04 -5.73
CA LEU A 162 8.88 -9.67 -5.34
C LEU A 162 7.54 -9.22 -5.94
N SER A 163 7.33 -9.53 -7.22
CA SER A 163 6.08 -9.29 -7.94
C SER A 163 4.91 -10.03 -7.29
N LEU A 164 5.10 -11.30 -6.92
CA LEU A 164 4.12 -12.10 -6.19
C LEU A 164 3.79 -11.49 -4.82
N ALA A 165 4.79 -11.13 -4.01
CA ALA A 165 4.57 -10.52 -2.71
C ALA A 165 3.74 -9.23 -2.84
N LYS A 166 4.11 -8.36 -3.78
CA LYS A 166 3.37 -7.13 -4.07
C LYS A 166 1.92 -7.38 -4.49
N ARG A 167 1.66 -8.39 -5.32
CA ARG A 167 0.28 -8.76 -5.75
C ARG A 167 -0.56 -9.35 -4.61
N PHE A 168 0.07 -9.77 -3.53
CA PHE A 168 -0.55 -10.24 -2.30
C PHE A 168 -0.64 -9.17 -1.21
N ASP A 169 -0.29 -7.92 -1.52
CA ASP A 169 -0.26 -6.81 -0.55
C ASP A 169 0.68 -7.18 0.62
N ALA A 170 1.87 -7.69 0.29
CA ALA A 170 2.82 -8.24 1.24
C ALA A 170 4.26 -7.75 0.99
N GLU A 171 5.05 -7.81 2.05
CA GLU A 171 6.47 -7.50 2.06
C GLU A 171 7.29 -8.72 2.46
N ILE A 172 8.52 -8.79 1.96
CA ILE A 172 9.40 -9.92 2.23
C ILE A 172 10.72 -9.50 2.87
N GLU A 173 11.24 -10.38 3.74
CA GLU A 173 12.56 -10.26 4.36
C GLU A 173 13.29 -11.60 4.19
N PHE A 174 14.53 -11.56 3.71
CA PHE A 174 15.40 -12.73 3.70
C PHE A 174 16.14 -12.85 5.03
N ASP A 175 15.99 -14.00 5.70
CA ASP A 175 16.64 -14.32 6.96
C ASP A 175 17.56 -15.52 6.79
N THR A 176 18.85 -15.31 7.08
CA THR A 176 19.88 -16.35 7.04
C THR A 176 20.41 -16.60 8.45
N GLN A 177 20.21 -17.82 8.93
CA GLN A 177 20.71 -18.27 10.22
C GLN A 177 21.83 -19.28 10.00
N LEU A 178 22.92 -19.11 10.74
CA LEU A 178 24.06 -20.01 10.69
C LEU A 178 24.15 -20.87 11.94
N ASN A 179 24.71 -22.06 11.78
CA ASN A 179 25.21 -22.87 12.87
C ASN A 179 26.50 -22.25 13.45
N ALA A 180 26.98 -22.79 14.58
CA ALA A 180 28.21 -22.32 15.21
C ALA A 180 29.46 -22.50 14.30
N ASP A 181 29.42 -23.49 13.41
CA ASP A 181 30.45 -23.80 12.42
C ASP A 181 30.36 -22.96 11.13
N SER A 182 29.42 -22.01 11.04
CA SER A 182 29.08 -21.18 9.86
C SER A 182 28.27 -21.85 8.76
N THR A 183 27.97 -23.14 8.83
CA THR A 183 27.06 -23.77 7.85
C THR A 183 25.66 -23.15 7.95
N ILE A 184 24.94 -23.07 6.83
CA ILE A 184 23.56 -22.56 6.83
C ILE A 184 22.69 -23.49 7.67
N LYS A 185 22.10 -22.94 8.74
CA LYS A 185 21.09 -23.60 9.56
C LYS A 185 19.70 -23.43 8.93
N LYS A 186 19.42 -22.22 8.44
CA LYS A 186 18.15 -21.86 7.82
C LYS A 186 18.37 -20.70 6.87
N PHE A 187 17.80 -20.80 5.68
CA PHE A 187 17.62 -19.66 4.79
C PHE A 187 16.13 -19.57 4.48
N SER A 188 15.50 -18.46 4.86
CA SER A 188 14.07 -18.29 4.68
C SER A 188 13.67 -16.93 4.15
N VAL A 189 12.59 -16.92 3.38
CA VAL A 189 11.82 -15.72 3.05
C VAL A 189 10.67 -15.61 4.03
N ASN A 190 10.71 -14.59 4.88
CA ASN A 190 9.59 -14.21 5.71
C ASN A 190 8.65 -13.33 4.90
N VAL A 191 7.35 -13.54 5.04
CA VAL A 191 6.29 -12.84 4.32
C VAL A 191 5.38 -12.19 5.34
N TYR A 192 5.34 -10.86 5.33
CA TYR A 192 4.55 -10.03 6.23
C TYR A 192 3.46 -9.31 5.44
N HIS A 193 2.41 -8.84 6.11
CA HIS A 193 1.48 -7.89 5.49
C HIS A 193 2.24 -6.64 4.99
N GLU A 194 1.79 -6.00 3.92
CA GLU A 194 2.29 -4.67 3.55
C GLU A 194 2.01 -3.67 4.68
N ASN A 195 2.89 -2.71 4.87
CA ASN A 195 2.68 -1.68 5.86
C ASN A 195 1.45 -0.82 5.54
N ASP A 196 0.48 -0.86 6.43
CA ASP A 196 -0.74 -0.05 6.36
C ASP A 196 -1.03 0.58 7.72
N ASP A 197 -2.28 0.95 7.99
CA ASP A 197 -2.67 1.57 9.28
C ASP A 197 -2.85 0.54 10.41
N ASN A 198 -2.99 -0.75 10.07
CA ASN A 198 -3.22 -1.86 10.98
C ASN A 198 -2.02 -2.82 11.09
N HIS A 199 -1.17 -2.85 10.07
CA HIS A 199 -0.05 -3.77 9.93
C HIS A 199 1.27 -3.01 9.80
N GLN A 200 2.28 -3.45 10.55
CA GLN A 200 3.62 -2.87 10.50
C GLN A 200 4.42 -3.33 9.27
N GLY A 201 4.15 -4.53 8.76
CA GLY A 201 4.99 -5.21 7.78
C GLY A 201 6.36 -5.56 8.33
N VAL A 202 7.39 -5.58 7.46
CA VAL A 202 8.78 -5.83 7.88
C VAL A 202 9.23 -4.78 8.90
N GLY A 203 10.04 -5.21 9.88
CA GLY A 203 10.59 -4.35 10.92
C GLY A 203 9.63 -4.14 12.10
N ARG A 204 9.85 -3.08 12.88
CA ARG A 204 9.02 -2.78 14.07
C ARG A 204 8.84 -1.28 14.30
N VAL A 205 7.82 -0.93 15.09
CA VAL A 205 7.65 0.44 15.57
C VAL A 205 8.70 0.76 16.64
N ARG A 206 9.52 1.78 16.39
CA ARG A 206 10.62 2.23 17.26
C ARG A 206 10.25 3.51 18.00
N ASN A 207 9.50 3.36 19.10
CA ASN A 207 9.17 4.49 19.97
C ASN A 207 10.39 5.00 20.77
N ASP A 208 11.45 4.21 20.85
CA ASP A 208 12.74 4.54 21.47
C ASP A 208 13.63 5.43 20.58
N VAL A 209 13.29 5.59 19.29
CA VAL A 209 14.06 6.37 18.33
C VAL A 209 13.25 7.59 17.88
N ILE A 210 13.80 8.78 18.15
CA ILE A 210 13.26 10.05 17.65
C ILE A 210 14.28 10.64 16.68
N VAL A 211 13.85 10.87 15.44
CA VAL A 211 14.60 11.54 14.38
C VAL A 211 14.43 13.05 14.52
N LYS A 212 15.53 13.78 14.72
CA LYS A 212 15.53 15.23 14.96
C LYS A 212 16.78 15.89 14.37
N TYR A 213 16.59 17.02 13.68
CA TYR A 213 17.68 17.88 13.21
C TYR A 213 18.65 18.26 14.34
N GLY A 214 19.95 18.22 14.05
CA GLY A 214 21.00 18.55 15.01
C GLY A 214 21.24 17.47 16.07
N LYS A 215 20.53 16.33 16.02
CA LYS A 215 20.77 15.17 16.90
C LYS A 215 21.31 13.97 16.13
N ASN A 216 20.48 13.33 15.32
CA ASN A 216 20.82 12.13 14.54
C ASN A 216 20.73 12.35 13.04
N ILE A 217 20.28 13.52 12.60
CA ILE A 217 20.20 13.88 11.19
C ILE A 217 20.71 15.30 10.96
N HIS A 218 21.27 15.52 9.76
CA HIS A 218 21.84 16.78 9.33
C HIS A 218 20.80 17.72 8.72
N SER A 219 19.75 17.21 8.07
CA SER A 219 18.68 18.05 7.53
C SER A 219 17.39 17.25 7.29
N ILE A 220 16.27 17.98 7.30
CA ILE A 220 14.98 17.53 6.78
C ILE A 220 14.54 18.55 5.74
N THR A 221 14.25 18.11 4.53
CA THR A 221 13.69 18.94 3.47
C THR A 221 12.25 18.51 3.21
N ARG A 222 11.28 19.43 3.32
CA ARG A 222 9.87 19.20 2.97
C ARG A 222 9.53 19.90 1.67
N LYS A 223 9.05 19.17 0.67
CA LYS A 223 8.47 19.72 -0.56
C LYS A 223 6.95 19.55 -0.53
N VAL A 224 6.23 20.62 -0.86
CA VAL A 224 4.76 20.62 -0.97
C VAL A 224 4.43 20.97 -2.43
N ASP A 225 3.81 20.03 -3.15
CA ASP A 225 3.53 20.15 -4.58
C ASP A 225 2.03 20.10 -4.85
N LYS A 226 1.50 21.17 -5.46
CA LYS A 226 0.09 21.32 -5.81
C LYS A 226 -0.23 21.06 -7.29
N THR A 227 0.78 20.79 -8.12
CA THR A 227 0.63 20.72 -9.59
C THR A 227 -0.34 19.63 -10.05
N GLY A 228 -0.49 18.55 -9.27
CA GLY A 228 -1.35 17.41 -9.58
C GLY A 228 -2.75 17.44 -8.95
N ILE A 229 -3.12 18.50 -8.24
CA ILE A 229 -4.36 18.49 -7.44
C ILE A 229 -5.60 18.50 -8.34
N PHE A 230 -6.54 17.60 -8.05
CA PHE A 230 -7.91 17.65 -8.51
C PHE A 230 -8.85 17.28 -7.36
N ASN A 231 -9.96 18.01 -7.24
CA ASN A 231 -10.91 17.88 -6.13
C ASN A 231 -12.24 17.26 -6.58
N THR A 232 -12.36 16.90 -7.87
CA THR A 232 -13.38 16.00 -8.38
C THR A 232 -12.82 15.01 -9.41
N ILE A 233 -13.32 13.78 -9.39
CA ILE A 233 -13.00 12.73 -10.36
C ILE A 233 -14.27 12.18 -11.00
N ARG A 234 -14.24 11.93 -12.32
CA ARG A 234 -15.21 11.08 -13.00
C ARG A 234 -14.54 9.74 -13.37
N PRO A 235 -14.74 8.68 -12.58
CA PRO A 235 -14.20 7.37 -12.91
C PRO A 235 -15.08 6.69 -13.98
N THR A 236 -14.44 6.12 -15.00
CA THR A 236 -15.08 5.26 -16.00
C THR A 236 -14.45 3.88 -15.98
N GLY A 237 -15.24 2.85 -16.24
CA GLY A 237 -14.80 1.45 -16.27
C GLY A 237 -15.04 0.80 -17.63
N LYS A 238 -14.51 -0.40 -17.79
CA LYS A 238 -14.86 -1.27 -18.91
C LYS A 238 -16.32 -1.67 -18.82
N MET A 239 -16.99 -1.76 -19.96
CA MET A 239 -18.29 -2.41 -20.00
C MET A 239 -18.11 -3.90 -19.69
N PRO A 240 -19.06 -4.55 -19.00
CA PRO A 240 -19.00 -5.98 -18.78
C PRO A 240 -19.07 -6.74 -20.11
N THR A 241 -17.92 -7.16 -20.63
CA THR A 241 -17.81 -7.98 -21.84
C THR A 241 -17.60 -9.44 -21.47
N VAL A 242 -17.98 -10.33 -22.39
CA VAL A 242 -17.64 -11.74 -22.27
C VAL A 242 -16.40 -11.99 -23.12
N GLU A 243 -15.28 -12.35 -22.50
CA GLU A 243 -14.08 -12.74 -23.25
C GLU A 243 -14.34 -14.07 -23.99
N GLU A 244 -13.88 -14.15 -25.25
CA GLU A 244 -13.88 -15.37 -26.04
C GLU A 244 -12.76 -16.31 -25.56
N GLU A 245 -13.04 -17.17 -24.59
CA GLU A 245 -12.21 -18.36 -24.41
C GLU A 245 -12.56 -19.43 -25.47
N PRO A 246 -11.55 -20.17 -25.98
CA PRO A 246 -11.75 -21.21 -26.96
C PRO A 246 -12.55 -22.38 -26.36
N SER A 247 -13.77 -22.55 -26.89
CA SER A 247 -14.54 -23.81 -26.99
C SER A 247 -14.73 -24.69 -25.74
N GLY A 248 -16.00 -24.87 -25.33
CA GLY A 248 -16.47 -26.23 -25.00
C GLY A 248 -17.53 -26.40 -23.91
N ASP A 249 -17.65 -25.48 -22.95
CA ASP A 249 -18.47 -25.75 -21.76
C ASP A 249 -19.86 -25.13 -21.86
N LYS A 250 -20.88 -25.96 -22.14
CA LYS A 250 -22.29 -25.57 -22.06
C LYS A 250 -22.72 -25.57 -20.59
N GLY A 251 -22.73 -24.42 -19.94
CA GLY A 251 -23.21 -24.26 -18.56
C GLY A 251 -23.06 -22.84 -18.03
N SER A 252 -23.78 -22.52 -16.95
CA SER A 252 -23.60 -21.26 -16.21
C SER A 252 -22.41 -21.39 -15.27
N LYS A 253 -21.39 -20.54 -15.40
CA LYS A 253 -20.26 -20.46 -14.47
C LYS A 253 -20.44 -19.24 -13.55
N SER A 254 -20.20 -19.40 -12.25
CA SER A 254 -20.25 -18.28 -11.32
C SER A 254 -19.08 -18.27 -10.34
N GLU A 255 -18.51 -17.09 -10.11
CA GLU A 255 -17.49 -16.83 -9.11
C GLU A 255 -18.06 -15.87 -8.05
N THR A 256 -17.63 -16.00 -6.80
CA THR A 256 -18.03 -15.09 -5.72
C THR A 256 -16.80 -14.64 -4.94
N VAL A 257 -16.62 -13.34 -4.85
CA VAL A 257 -15.52 -12.68 -4.13
C VAL A 257 -16.10 -11.94 -2.92
N LYS A 258 -15.40 -12.00 -1.79
CA LYS A 258 -15.69 -11.18 -0.62
C LYS A 258 -14.76 -9.97 -0.62
N ASN A 259 -15.33 -8.78 -0.57
CA ASN A 259 -14.59 -7.51 -0.66
C ASN A 259 -14.11 -7.07 0.73
N ALA A 260 -13.12 -6.17 0.76
CA ALA A 260 -12.53 -5.66 2.00
C ALA A 260 -13.54 -4.90 2.90
N ASP A 261 -14.58 -4.30 2.31
CA ASP A 261 -15.66 -3.63 3.05
C ASP A 261 -16.73 -4.61 3.59
N GLY A 262 -16.50 -5.92 3.45
CA GLY A 262 -17.38 -6.99 3.91
C GLY A 262 -18.55 -7.32 2.97
N SER A 263 -18.69 -6.61 1.85
CA SER A 263 -19.65 -6.94 0.79
C SER A 263 -19.21 -8.18 -0.01
N THR A 264 -20.11 -8.71 -0.84
CA THR A 264 -19.81 -9.83 -1.74
C THR A 264 -20.19 -9.50 -3.18
N THR A 265 -19.30 -9.81 -4.12
CA THR A 265 -19.54 -9.67 -5.56
C THR A 265 -19.66 -11.06 -6.17
N LYS A 266 -20.78 -11.36 -6.82
CA LYS A 266 -20.98 -12.60 -7.59
C LYS A 266 -21.00 -12.28 -9.08
N THR A 267 -20.07 -12.86 -9.83
CA THR A 267 -20.02 -12.76 -11.29
C THR A 267 -20.56 -14.05 -11.88
N THR A 268 -21.54 -13.95 -12.77
CA THR A 268 -22.15 -15.09 -13.47
C THR A 268 -22.04 -14.90 -14.97
N ILE A 269 -21.48 -15.90 -15.66
CA ILE A 269 -21.45 -15.98 -17.11
C ILE A 269 -22.43 -17.07 -17.54
N SER A 270 -23.38 -16.71 -18.39
CA SER A 270 -24.41 -17.61 -18.90
C SER A 270 -24.36 -17.66 -20.42
N THR A 271 -24.37 -18.87 -20.98
CA THR A 271 -24.43 -19.12 -22.42
C THR A 271 -25.84 -19.57 -22.79
N ALA A 272 -26.53 -18.81 -23.64
CA ALA A 272 -27.84 -19.16 -24.15
C ALA A 272 -27.75 -20.29 -25.19
N SER A 273 -28.88 -20.90 -25.53
CA SER A 273 -28.97 -22.02 -26.48
C SER A 273 -28.51 -21.67 -27.90
N ASP A 274 -28.57 -20.39 -28.27
CA ASP A 274 -28.10 -19.83 -29.54
C ASP A 274 -26.59 -19.51 -29.53
N GLY A 275 -25.88 -19.80 -28.42
CA GLY A 275 -24.46 -19.50 -28.25
C GLY A 275 -24.18 -18.09 -27.73
N THR A 276 -25.19 -17.23 -27.57
CA THR A 276 -25.01 -15.88 -27.04
C THR A 276 -24.58 -15.95 -25.57
N LYS A 277 -23.44 -15.34 -25.23
CA LYS A 277 -22.97 -15.25 -23.85
C LYS A 277 -23.43 -13.94 -23.21
N SER A 278 -23.75 -13.98 -21.92
CA SER A 278 -24.09 -12.80 -21.11
C SER A 278 -23.31 -12.81 -19.80
N LYS A 279 -22.94 -11.63 -19.32
CA LYS A 279 -22.28 -11.43 -18.02
C LYS A 279 -23.22 -10.67 -17.09
N THR A 280 -23.43 -11.20 -15.89
CA THR A 280 -24.19 -10.56 -14.81
C THR A 280 -23.32 -10.47 -13.58
N ILE A 281 -23.14 -9.26 -13.06
CA ILE A 281 -22.36 -8.97 -11.85
C ILE A 281 -23.33 -8.50 -10.77
N VAL A 282 -23.36 -9.21 -9.64
CA VAL A 282 -24.26 -8.94 -8.51
C VAL A 282 -23.41 -8.56 -7.30
N HIS A 283 -23.41 -7.28 -6.95
CA HIS A 283 -22.78 -6.77 -5.73
C HIS A 283 -23.79 -6.72 -4.60
N THR A 284 -23.50 -7.32 -3.45
CA THR A 284 -24.39 -7.38 -2.28
C THR A 284 -23.69 -6.83 -1.04
N LYS A 285 -24.28 -5.80 -0.44
CA LYS A 285 -23.84 -5.19 0.82
C LYS A 285 -24.91 -5.33 1.89
N VAL A 286 -24.50 -5.71 3.09
CA VAL A 286 -25.40 -5.87 4.24
C VAL A 286 -25.02 -4.88 5.33
N THR A 287 -25.91 -3.93 5.61
CA THR A 287 -25.77 -2.97 6.70
C THR A 287 -26.66 -3.40 7.87
N LYS A 288 -26.09 -3.45 9.08
CA LYS A 288 -26.82 -3.75 10.31
C LYS A 288 -26.96 -2.46 11.13
N LEU A 289 -28.19 -2.06 11.41
CA LEU A 289 -28.48 -0.92 12.27
C LEU A 289 -28.50 -1.34 13.75
N ALA A 290 -28.31 -0.37 14.65
CA ALA A 290 -28.27 -0.59 16.10
C ALA A 290 -29.57 -1.24 16.64
N ASP A 291 -30.71 -1.00 15.98
CA ASP A 291 -32.01 -1.56 16.33
C ASP A 291 -32.25 -3.00 15.81
N LYS A 292 -31.18 -3.67 15.35
CA LYS A 292 -31.17 -5.02 14.76
C LYS A 292 -31.88 -5.12 13.40
N THR A 293 -32.19 -3.99 12.77
CA THR A 293 -32.62 -3.95 11.36
C THR A 293 -31.44 -4.29 10.44
N ARG A 294 -31.70 -5.13 9.44
CA ARG A 294 -30.75 -5.51 8.38
C ARG A 294 -31.23 -4.91 7.07
N ILE A 295 -30.38 -4.10 6.45
CA ILE A 295 -30.58 -3.55 5.11
C ILE A 295 -29.61 -4.29 4.18
N THR A 296 -30.16 -5.02 3.23
CA THR A 296 -29.40 -5.70 2.17
C THR A 296 -29.60 -4.93 0.88
N THR A 297 -28.54 -4.34 0.36
CA THR A 297 -28.53 -3.65 -0.93
C THR A 297 -27.85 -4.54 -1.95
N THR A 298 -28.57 -4.90 -3.01
CA THR A 298 -28.06 -5.71 -4.12
C THR A 298 -28.06 -4.87 -5.39
N THR A 299 -26.90 -4.65 -5.99
CA THR A 299 -26.75 -3.96 -7.28
C THR A 299 -26.40 -4.99 -8.36
N THR A 300 -27.21 -5.08 -9.40
CA THR A 300 -27.05 -6.00 -10.52
C THR A 300 -26.65 -5.22 -11.77
N THR A 301 -25.49 -5.54 -12.32
CA THR A 301 -24.93 -4.95 -13.55
C THR A 301 -24.88 -6.01 -14.63
N ARG A 302 -25.35 -5.69 -15.84
CA ARG A 302 -25.43 -6.66 -16.94
C ARG A 302 -24.62 -6.19 -18.15
N SER A 303 -24.23 -7.14 -19.00
CA SER A 303 -23.50 -6.90 -20.25
C SER A 303 -24.26 -6.04 -21.27
N ASP A 304 -25.58 -5.89 -21.12
CA ASP A 304 -26.39 -4.95 -21.93
C ASP A 304 -26.35 -3.49 -21.41
N GLY A 305 -25.52 -3.24 -20.38
CA GLY A 305 -25.37 -1.94 -19.74
C GLY A 305 -26.46 -1.59 -18.73
N SER A 306 -27.44 -2.47 -18.52
CA SER A 306 -28.48 -2.24 -17.51
C SER A 306 -27.93 -2.39 -16.10
N ILE A 307 -28.43 -1.54 -15.20
CA ILE A 307 -28.11 -1.56 -13.77
C ILE A 307 -29.42 -1.49 -13.00
N GLU A 308 -29.63 -2.42 -12.09
CA GLU A 308 -30.77 -2.47 -11.18
C GLU A 308 -30.29 -2.60 -9.75
N GLN A 309 -30.96 -1.93 -8.82
CA GLN A 309 -30.68 -2.05 -7.40
C GLN A 309 -31.93 -2.50 -6.66
N THR A 310 -31.78 -3.52 -5.82
CA THR A 310 -32.81 -3.99 -4.91
C THR A 310 -32.36 -3.73 -3.49
N VAL A 311 -33.14 -2.96 -2.73
CA VAL A 311 -32.94 -2.72 -1.31
C VAL A 311 -33.95 -3.55 -0.54
N THR A 312 -33.47 -4.44 0.33
CA THR A 312 -34.31 -5.27 1.20
C THR A 312 -34.06 -4.91 2.65
N THR A 313 -35.10 -4.44 3.33
CA THR A 313 -35.07 -4.15 4.77
C THR A 313 -35.77 -5.26 5.52
N SER A 314 -35.09 -5.86 6.50
CA SER A 314 -35.62 -6.94 7.31
C SER A 314 -35.31 -6.72 8.80
N LYS A 315 -36.26 -7.04 9.67
CA LYS A 315 -36.08 -6.96 11.14
C LYS A 315 -36.26 -8.36 11.73
N LYS A 316 -35.42 -8.72 12.72
CA LYS A 316 -35.46 -10.06 13.32
C LYS A 316 -36.86 -10.34 13.93
N GLY A 317 -37.60 -11.28 13.34
CA GLY A 317 -38.97 -11.63 13.75
C GLY A 317 -40.10 -10.78 13.16
N GLY A 318 -39.79 -9.86 12.23
CA GLY A 318 -40.77 -9.03 11.53
C GLY A 318 -40.83 -9.29 10.01
N ALA A 319 -41.75 -8.60 9.33
CA ALA A 319 -41.87 -8.66 7.88
C ALA A 319 -40.65 -8.05 7.17
N SER A 320 -40.32 -8.59 6.00
CA SER A 320 -39.29 -8.06 5.11
C SER A 320 -39.93 -7.23 4.01
N THR A 321 -39.38 -6.06 3.71
CA THR A 321 -39.82 -5.20 2.60
C THR A 321 -38.69 -5.03 1.60
N SER A 322 -39.00 -5.16 0.32
CA SER A 322 -38.02 -5.03 -0.77
C SER A 322 -38.50 -4.03 -1.81
N GLU A 323 -37.61 -3.14 -2.24
CA GLU A 323 -37.85 -2.18 -3.31
C GLU A 323 -36.76 -2.34 -4.37
N THR A 324 -37.17 -2.38 -5.64
CA THR A 324 -36.25 -2.46 -6.79
C THR A 324 -36.33 -1.18 -7.61
N LYS A 325 -35.18 -0.57 -7.87
CA LYS A 325 -35.02 0.62 -8.69
C LYS A 325 -34.17 0.29 -9.92
N VAL A 326 -34.68 0.59 -11.11
CA VAL A 326 -33.89 0.55 -12.34
C VAL A 326 -33.00 1.79 -12.37
N LEU A 327 -31.70 1.61 -12.22
CA LEU A 327 -30.70 2.67 -12.17
C LEU A 327 -30.25 3.08 -13.58
N LYS A 328 -30.09 2.11 -14.47
CA LYS A 328 -29.79 2.31 -15.89
C LYS A 328 -30.55 1.29 -16.73
N LYS A 329 -31.24 1.74 -17.77
CA LYS A 329 -31.93 0.86 -18.72
C LYS A 329 -30.91 0.22 -19.68
N PRO A 330 -31.25 -0.94 -20.30
CA PRO A 330 -30.41 -1.54 -21.33
C PRO A 330 -30.14 -0.53 -22.46
N ASN A 331 -28.93 -0.53 -23.00
CA ASN A 331 -28.64 0.31 -24.16
C ASN A 331 -29.48 -0.18 -25.36
N PRO A 332 -30.23 0.72 -26.04
CA PRO A 332 -30.96 0.33 -27.24
C PRO A 332 -29.97 -0.14 -28.31
N LYS A 333 -30.25 -1.28 -28.96
CA LYS A 333 -29.38 -1.93 -29.97
C LYS A 333 -29.09 -1.09 -31.23
N GLU A 334 -29.56 0.15 -31.31
CA GLU A 334 -29.34 1.05 -32.43
C GLU A 334 -29.10 2.48 -31.94
N LYS A 335 -27.82 2.89 -31.91
CA LYS A 335 -27.37 4.23 -32.30
C LYS A 335 -25.85 4.23 -32.44
N THR A 336 -25.38 4.42 -33.66
CA THR A 336 -24.02 4.81 -34.01
C THR A 336 -23.73 6.21 -33.48
N ASN A 337 -23.31 6.33 -32.22
CA ASN A 337 -22.63 7.51 -31.72
C ASN A 337 -21.20 7.11 -31.33
N THR A 338 -20.23 7.85 -31.84
CA THR A 338 -18.77 7.67 -31.74
C THR A 338 -18.18 7.92 -30.34
N THR A 339 -18.94 7.68 -29.28
CA THR A 339 -18.44 7.64 -27.90
C THR A 339 -18.57 6.21 -27.39
N GLU A 340 -17.45 5.56 -27.13
CA GLU A 340 -17.41 4.23 -26.50
C GLU A 340 -18.34 4.21 -25.27
N ASP A 341 -19.27 3.25 -25.22
CA ASP A 341 -20.08 3.02 -24.03
C ASP A 341 -19.14 2.61 -22.90
N VAL A 342 -19.09 3.42 -21.85
CA VAL A 342 -18.26 3.15 -20.66
C VAL A 342 -19.14 2.87 -19.44
N LEU A 343 -18.64 2.03 -18.55
CA LEU A 343 -19.23 1.86 -17.24
C LEU A 343 -19.02 3.14 -16.42
N THR A 344 -20.03 3.57 -15.66
CA THR A 344 -19.94 4.72 -14.75
C THR A 344 -20.49 4.36 -13.37
N ILE A 345 -20.24 5.24 -12.40
CA ILE A 345 -20.76 5.09 -11.03
C ILE A 345 -22.18 5.67 -10.85
N GLU A 346 -22.82 6.17 -11.91
CA GLU A 346 -24.15 6.76 -11.82
C GLU A 346 -25.21 5.75 -11.38
N GLY A 347 -26.14 6.22 -10.54
CA GLY A 347 -27.23 5.41 -10.04
C GLY A 347 -26.88 4.52 -8.85
N LEU A 348 -25.59 4.38 -8.48
CA LEU A 348 -25.21 3.73 -7.22
C LEU A 348 -25.87 4.40 -6.00
N ASP A 349 -25.89 3.67 -4.90
CA ASP A 349 -26.37 4.16 -3.61
C ASP A 349 -25.63 5.43 -3.17
N GLU A 350 -26.30 6.24 -2.34
CA GLU A 350 -25.67 7.41 -1.72
C GLU A 350 -24.40 6.99 -0.98
N TRP A 351 -23.34 7.77 -1.21
CA TRP A 351 -22.03 7.48 -0.67
C TRP A 351 -21.37 8.76 -0.21
N GLU A 352 -20.94 8.74 1.05
CA GLU A 352 -20.13 9.76 1.68
C GLU A 352 -19.07 9.12 2.56
N VAL A 353 -17.95 9.80 2.72
CA VAL A 353 -16.92 9.48 3.71
C VAL A 353 -16.75 10.70 4.58
N LYS A 354 -16.95 10.51 5.89
CA LYS A 354 -16.71 11.53 6.91
C LYS A 354 -15.33 11.33 7.52
N ASN A 355 -14.66 12.43 7.83
CA ASN A 355 -13.42 12.38 8.60
C ASN A 355 -13.69 12.18 10.09
N GLU A 356 -12.63 12.13 10.90
CA GLU A 356 -12.69 11.88 12.36
C GLU A 356 -13.57 12.87 13.13
N LYS A 357 -13.78 14.07 12.58
CA LYS A 357 -14.62 15.12 13.18
C LYS A 357 -16.07 15.07 12.68
N GLY A 358 -16.44 14.03 11.91
CA GLY A 358 -17.79 13.83 11.38
C GLY A 358 -18.15 14.70 10.18
N ILE A 359 -17.20 15.42 9.59
CA ILE A 359 -17.44 16.27 8.41
C ILE A 359 -17.23 15.45 7.14
N VAL A 360 -18.13 15.63 6.17
CA VAL A 360 -18.06 14.99 4.85
C VAL A 360 -16.80 15.45 4.13
N GLU A 361 -15.87 14.51 3.95
CA GLU A 361 -14.61 14.72 3.25
C GLU A 361 -14.71 14.30 1.78
N PHE A 362 -15.52 13.29 1.49
CA PHE A 362 -15.81 12.83 0.13
C PHE A 362 -17.28 12.49 -0.02
N TYR A 363 -17.85 12.74 -1.21
CA TYR A 363 -19.19 12.27 -1.55
C TYR A 363 -19.33 12.00 -3.04
N GLN A 364 -20.34 11.21 -3.41
CA GLN A 364 -20.74 10.99 -4.79
C GLN A 364 -21.90 11.91 -5.20
N ARG A 365 -21.83 12.47 -6.41
CA ARG A 365 -22.99 13.12 -7.06
C ARG A 365 -22.99 12.80 -8.54
N GLY A 366 -24.03 12.10 -8.99
CA GLY A 366 -24.13 11.61 -10.37
C GLY A 366 -22.99 10.65 -10.69
N GLN A 367 -22.25 10.95 -11.77
CA GLN A 367 -21.12 10.16 -12.28
C GLN A 367 -19.77 10.51 -11.63
N ALA A 368 -19.72 11.45 -10.68
CA ALA A 368 -18.48 11.97 -10.14
C ALA A 368 -18.38 11.84 -8.62
N LEU A 369 -17.14 11.76 -8.13
CA LEU A 369 -16.80 11.88 -6.72
C LEU A 369 -16.19 13.26 -6.47
N TYR A 370 -16.48 13.80 -5.30
CA TYR A 370 -16.15 15.17 -4.91
C TYR A 370 -15.42 15.17 -3.57
N ALA A 371 -14.41 16.05 -3.43
CA ALA A 371 -13.68 16.31 -2.20
C ALA A 371 -13.91 17.78 -1.75
N PRO A 372 -15.03 18.08 -1.07
CA PRO A 372 -15.44 19.46 -0.76
C PRO A 372 -14.43 20.24 0.09
N ILE A 373 -13.76 19.58 1.05
CA ILE A 373 -12.76 20.24 1.88
C ILE A 373 -11.55 20.64 1.03
N SER A 374 -11.06 19.73 0.18
CA SER A 374 -10.01 20.01 -0.79
C SER A 374 -10.38 21.18 -1.71
N MET A 375 -11.62 21.21 -2.23
CA MET A 375 -12.08 22.30 -3.09
C MET A 375 -12.05 23.66 -2.40
N GLN A 376 -12.38 23.74 -1.10
CA GLN A 376 -12.34 25.01 -0.38
C GLN A 376 -10.92 25.51 -0.11
N LEU A 377 -9.97 24.59 0.05
CA LEU A 377 -8.56 24.91 0.24
C LEU A 377 -7.86 25.24 -1.08
N TYR A 378 -8.24 24.53 -2.13
CA TYR A 378 -7.63 24.56 -3.45
C TYR A 378 -8.73 24.69 -4.51
N PRO A 379 -9.46 25.82 -4.55
CA PRO A 379 -10.50 26.04 -5.54
C PRO A 379 -9.87 26.27 -6.92
N SER A 380 -10.66 26.07 -7.96
CA SER A 380 -10.29 26.50 -9.31
C SER A 380 -9.96 28.00 -9.35
N THR A 381 -8.89 28.38 -10.05
CA THR A 381 -8.29 29.73 -9.98
C THR A 381 -9.19 30.87 -10.50
N PHE A 382 -10.10 30.59 -11.44
CA PHE A 382 -10.87 31.63 -12.17
C PHE A 382 -12.40 31.58 -11.91
N THR A 383 -12.81 31.07 -10.76
CA THR A 383 -14.22 30.85 -10.38
C THR A 383 -15.11 32.08 -10.48
N HIS A 384 -14.59 33.27 -10.22
CA HIS A 384 -15.36 34.52 -10.29
C HIS A 384 -15.78 34.92 -11.72
N SER A 385 -15.19 34.32 -12.75
CA SER A 385 -15.47 34.63 -14.16
C SER A 385 -16.42 33.64 -14.86
N THR A 386 -16.74 32.51 -14.21
CA THR A 386 -17.56 31.42 -14.77
C THR A 386 -18.95 31.27 -14.11
N GLY A 387 -19.31 32.15 -13.16
CA GLY A 387 -20.57 32.07 -12.41
C GLY A 387 -20.55 31.03 -11.28
N GLU A 388 -21.72 30.59 -10.80
CA GLU A 388 -21.87 29.60 -9.72
C GLU A 388 -21.42 28.16 -10.10
N LEU A 389 -20.84 27.95 -11.28
CA LEU A 389 -20.90 26.66 -11.95
C LEU A 389 -19.68 25.74 -11.82
N ASP A 390 -18.46 26.20 -11.49
CA ASP A 390 -17.37 25.22 -11.30
C ASP A 390 -16.19 25.72 -10.44
N GLN A 391 -16.32 25.56 -9.12
CA GLN A 391 -15.19 25.70 -8.17
C GLN A 391 -14.27 24.46 -8.16
N TRP A 392 -14.64 23.44 -8.93
CA TRP A 392 -13.98 22.15 -8.91
C TRP A 392 -12.90 22.04 -10.00
N THR A 393 -11.80 21.39 -9.64
CA THR A 393 -10.76 20.96 -10.57
C THR A 393 -11.02 19.49 -10.85
N ARG A 394 -11.48 19.20 -12.08
CA ARG A 394 -11.87 17.84 -12.52
C ARG A 394 -10.75 17.11 -13.24
N LYS A 395 -10.66 15.80 -12.99
CA LYS A 395 -9.87 14.88 -13.81
C LYS A 395 -10.63 13.58 -14.07
N ASP A 396 -10.64 13.11 -15.31
CA ASP A 396 -11.31 11.86 -15.70
C ASP A 396 -10.28 10.73 -15.74
N PHE A 397 -10.68 9.54 -15.28
CA PHE A 397 -9.83 8.35 -15.29
C PHE A 397 -10.63 7.14 -15.76
N HIS A 398 -10.03 6.36 -16.66
CA HIS A 398 -10.50 5.03 -17.00
C HIS A 398 -9.82 3.99 -16.09
N PHE A 399 -10.58 2.98 -15.68
CA PHE A 399 -10.10 1.87 -14.88
C PHE A 399 -10.46 0.54 -15.54
N GLU A 400 -9.53 -0.40 -15.47
CA GLU A 400 -9.66 -1.76 -16.00
C GLU A 400 -10.55 -2.63 -15.09
N THR A 401 -11.76 -2.15 -14.79
CA THR A 401 -12.78 -2.85 -14.01
C THR A 401 -14.13 -2.68 -14.68
N ASP A 402 -14.94 -3.74 -14.63
CA ASP A 402 -16.33 -3.75 -15.08
C ASP A 402 -17.33 -3.87 -13.92
N GLU A 403 -16.87 -3.74 -12.67
CA GLU A 403 -17.73 -3.74 -11.48
C GLU A 403 -17.91 -2.31 -10.93
N PRO A 404 -19.14 -1.79 -10.82
CA PRO A 404 -19.39 -0.40 -10.44
C PRO A 404 -18.88 0.02 -9.05
N ASN A 405 -18.96 -0.86 -8.03
CA ASN A 405 -18.52 -0.51 -6.69
C ASN A 405 -16.99 -0.47 -6.59
N GLU A 406 -16.31 -1.38 -7.28
CA GLU A 406 -14.87 -1.37 -7.46
C GLU A 406 -14.43 -0.14 -8.25
N LEU A 407 -15.17 0.23 -9.30
CA LEU A 407 -14.94 1.49 -10.03
C LEU A 407 -15.05 2.71 -9.10
N ARG A 408 -16.08 2.75 -8.24
CA ARG A 408 -16.24 3.79 -7.21
C ARG A 408 -15.09 3.77 -6.21
N ARG A 409 -14.65 2.60 -5.74
CA ARG A 409 -13.52 2.44 -4.82
C ARG A 409 -12.22 2.94 -5.44
N LEU A 410 -11.90 2.53 -6.66
CA LEU A 410 -10.70 2.93 -7.39
C LEU A 410 -10.71 4.44 -7.67
N GLY A 411 -11.86 4.99 -8.08
CA GLY A 411 -12.07 6.43 -8.23
C GLY A 411 -11.83 7.18 -6.92
N TYR A 412 -12.39 6.70 -5.81
CA TYR A 412 -12.20 7.28 -4.48
C TYR A 412 -10.74 7.26 -4.05
N LEU A 413 -10.05 6.12 -4.16
CA LEU A 413 -8.62 6.01 -3.81
C LEU A 413 -7.76 6.98 -4.64
N LYS A 414 -8.09 7.13 -5.93
CA LYS A 414 -7.43 8.09 -6.82
C LYS A 414 -7.69 9.52 -6.36
N LEU A 415 -8.93 9.90 -6.09
CA LEU A 415 -9.28 11.24 -5.59
C LEU A 415 -8.59 11.53 -4.26
N LYS A 416 -8.69 10.61 -3.29
CA LYS A 416 -8.05 10.74 -1.97
C LYS A 416 -6.54 10.98 -2.10
N LYS A 417 -5.87 10.29 -3.03
CA LYS A 417 -4.42 10.44 -3.27
C LYS A 417 -4.02 11.82 -3.81
N TYR A 418 -4.88 12.50 -4.58
CA TYR A 418 -4.51 13.71 -5.31
C TYR A 418 -5.31 14.96 -4.89
N CYS A 419 -6.32 14.85 -4.04
CA CYS A 419 -7.12 16.01 -3.63
C CYS A 419 -6.38 16.96 -2.68
N TYR A 420 -5.24 16.56 -2.09
CA TYR A 420 -4.40 17.44 -1.30
C TYR A 420 -2.98 17.51 -1.90
N PRO A 421 -2.18 18.55 -1.58
CA PRO A 421 -0.82 18.65 -2.07
C PRO A 421 0.00 17.40 -1.75
N ALA A 422 0.80 16.96 -2.71
CA ALA A 422 1.77 15.91 -2.45
C ALA A 422 2.87 16.48 -1.55
N ILE A 423 3.05 15.88 -0.37
CA ILE A 423 4.11 16.26 0.56
C ILE A 423 5.17 15.17 0.52
N THR A 424 6.39 15.55 0.18
CA THR A 424 7.56 14.66 0.24
C THR A 424 8.55 15.18 1.26
N TYR A 425 9.23 14.24 1.91
CA TYR A 425 10.28 14.54 2.86
C TYR A 425 11.57 13.86 2.40
N GLU A 426 12.67 14.58 2.47
CA GLU A 426 14.01 14.03 2.32
C GLU A 426 14.75 14.25 3.63
N VAL A 427 15.30 13.18 4.17
CA VAL A 427 16.07 13.21 5.42
C VAL A 427 17.51 12.89 5.07
N ASP A 428 18.42 13.77 5.46
CA ASP A 428 19.85 13.52 5.33
C ASP A 428 20.47 13.26 6.70
N GLY A 429 21.12 12.10 6.83
CA GLY A 429 21.75 11.66 8.07
C GLY A 429 21.64 10.16 8.28
N PHE A 430 22.04 9.72 9.47
CA PHE A 430 22.06 8.31 9.84
C PHE A 430 21.33 8.08 11.16
N VAL A 431 20.38 7.16 11.12
CA VAL A 431 19.63 6.71 12.29
C VAL A 431 19.83 5.22 12.43
N ASP A 432 20.29 4.79 13.61
CA ASP A 432 20.54 3.38 13.92
C ASP A 432 19.24 2.58 14.19
N ALA A 433 18.38 2.53 13.17
CA ALA A 433 17.21 1.67 13.07
C ALA A 433 17.48 0.50 12.12
N ASP A 434 16.59 -0.49 12.05
CA ASP A 434 16.68 -1.56 11.06
C ASP A 434 15.72 -1.33 9.89
N ILE A 435 15.93 -2.04 8.79
CA ILE A 435 15.07 -1.95 7.60
C ILE A 435 13.62 -2.31 7.96
N GLY A 436 12.68 -1.54 7.46
CA GLY A 436 11.25 -1.68 7.76
C GLY A 436 10.81 -1.03 9.08
N ASP A 437 11.74 -0.63 9.97
CA ASP A 437 11.37 0.05 11.22
C ASP A 437 10.61 1.35 10.94
N THR A 438 9.56 1.60 11.73
CA THR A 438 8.83 2.87 11.75
C THR A 438 9.33 3.73 12.90
N VAL A 439 9.84 4.92 12.60
CA VAL A 439 10.38 5.89 13.57
C VAL A 439 9.53 7.15 13.62
N LYS A 440 9.64 7.91 14.72
CA LYS A 440 9.02 9.24 14.82
C LYS A 440 10.03 10.31 14.43
N VAL A 441 9.61 11.25 13.59
CA VAL A 441 10.35 12.45 13.23
C VAL A 441 9.70 13.63 13.95
N HIS A 442 10.53 14.38 14.68
CA HIS A 442 10.09 15.53 15.47
C HIS A 442 11.04 16.70 15.25
N ASP A 443 10.52 17.79 14.69
CA ASP A 443 11.34 18.96 14.35
C ASP A 443 10.61 20.29 14.57
N ASP A 444 11.15 21.10 15.48
CA ASP A 444 10.65 22.41 15.90
C ASP A 444 11.08 23.56 14.97
N GLY A 445 11.92 23.29 13.96
CA GLY A 445 12.27 24.26 12.92
C GLY A 445 11.17 24.47 11.87
N PHE A 446 10.11 23.65 11.88
CA PHE A 446 8.99 23.77 10.96
C PHE A 446 7.82 24.56 11.58
N ALA A 447 7.14 25.33 10.73
CA ALA A 447 5.87 25.99 11.07
C ALA A 447 4.75 25.37 10.21
N PRO A 448 3.76 24.66 10.80
CA PRO A 448 3.71 24.21 12.20
C PRO A 448 4.78 23.15 12.52
N LEU A 449 4.98 22.88 13.82
CA LEU A 449 5.86 21.83 14.36
C LEU A 449 5.71 20.53 13.57
N LEU A 450 6.81 19.97 13.08
CA LEU A 450 6.79 18.72 12.33
C LEU A 450 6.72 17.54 13.29
N MET A 451 5.61 16.80 13.26
CA MET A 451 5.44 15.54 13.99
C MET A 451 4.89 14.49 13.03
N ILE A 452 5.78 13.64 12.51
CA ILE A 452 5.43 12.60 11.53
C ILE A 452 6.07 11.26 11.91
N GLN A 453 5.54 10.18 11.38
CA GLN A 453 6.19 8.88 11.30
C GLN A 453 6.86 8.74 9.95
N ALA A 454 7.95 7.99 9.92
CA ALA A 454 8.67 7.66 8.70
C ALA A 454 9.16 6.22 8.80
N ARG A 455 9.21 5.53 7.67
CA ARG A 455 9.64 4.14 7.60
C ARG A 455 11.02 4.04 6.98
N VAL A 456 11.91 3.26 7.58
CA VAL A 456 13.26 3.01 7.06
C VAL A 456 13.15 2.09 5.84
N THR A 457 13.44 2.61 4.65
CA THR A 457 13.41 1.83 3.41
C THR A 457 14.79 1.33 3.02
N ASP A 458 15.82 2.16 3.19
CA ASP A 458 17.17 1.81 2.77
C ASP A 458 18.20 2.31 3.77
N GLN A 459 19.32 1.60 3.84
CA GLN A 459 20.46 2.04 4.62
C GLN A 459 21.78 1.75 3.92
N LYS A 460 22.71 2.67 4.11
CA LYS A 460 24.11 2.54 3.72
C LYS A 460 24.97 2.67 4.98
N ILE A 461 25.79 1.68 5.29
CA ILE A 461 26.66 1.65 6.46
C ILE A 461 28.10 1.35 6.01
N SER A 462 29.05 2.15 6.46
CA SER A 462 30.48 1.85 6.40
C SER A 462 30.98 1.64 7.82
N PHE A 463 31.54 0.48 8.08
CA PHE A 463 32.15 0.15 9.36
C PHE A 463 33.51 0.82 9.53
N THR A 464 34.18 1.20 8.43
CA THR A 464 35.48 1.88 8.46
C THR A 464 35.36 3.39 8.35
N ASN A 465 34.24 3.92 7.85
CA ASN A 465 33.98 5.36 7.76
C ASN A 465 32.51 5.69 8.09
N PRO A 466 32.15 5.79 9.40
CA PRO A 466 30.77 6.06 9.82
C PRO A 466 30.18 7.39 9.32
N VAL A 467 31.00 8.35 8.88
CA VAL A 467 30.54 9.62 8.29
C VAL A 467 29.79 9.40 6.98
N ARG A 468 30.05 8.29 6.28
CA ARG A 468 29.35 7.89 5.05
C ARG A 468 28.01 7.19 5.31
N ASN A 469 27.65 6.95 6.57
CA ASN A 469 26.42 6.24 6.89
C ASN A 469 25.20 7.09 6.52
N LYS A 470 24.16 6.45 6.00
CA LYS A 470 22.92 7.11 5.59
C LYS A 470 21.72 6.20 5.81
N THR A 471 20.63 6.80 6.27
CA THR A 471 19.32 6.16 6.38
C THR A 471 18.34 6.88 5.48
N ILE A 472 17.67 6.14 4.59
CA ILE A 472 16.63 6.63 3.71
C ILE A 472 15.28 6.25 4.30
N PHE A 473 14.35 7.20 4.27
CA PHE A 473 13.01 7.03 4.79
C PHE A 473 11.97 7.29 3.71
N ASP A 474 10.86 6.58 3.80
CA ASP A 474 9.66 6.79 3.00
C ASP A 474 8.40 6.55 3.86
N ASN A 475 7.22 6.52 3.21
CA ASN A 475 5.92 6.29 3.82
C ASN A 475 5.68 7.22 5.01
N PHE A 476 5.94 8.51 4.79
CA PHE A 476 5.77 9.53 5.80
C PHE A 476 4.29 9.72 6.14
N LYS A 477 3.92 9.52 7.41
CA LYS A 477 2.54 9.68 7.92
C LYS A 477 2.51 10.76 9.00
N ALA A 478 1.56 11.70 8.96
CA ALA A 478 1.44 12.70 10.02
C ALA A 478 0.94 12.06 11.33
N LEU A 479 1.59 12.34 12.46
CA LEU A 479 1.23 11.77 13.78
C LEU A 479 0.02 12.47 14.41
N GLU A 480 -0.05 13.77 14.22
CA GLU A 480 -1.26 14.52 14.45
C GLU A 480 -1.66 15.07 13.09
N ASN A 481 -2.92 14.87 12.73
CA ASN A 481 -3.51 15.53 11.58
C ASN A 481 -3.71 17.02 11.93
N LYS A 482 -2.62 17.70 12.28
CA LYS A 482 -2.55 19.16 12.22
C LYS A 482 -2.46 19.49 10.74
N LEU A 483 -3.62 19.36 10.10
CA LEU A 483 -4.12 20.32 9.12
C LEU A 483 -3.43 21.67 9.41
N SER A 484 -2.81 22.30 8.41
CA SER A 484 -2.17 23.60 8.62
C SER A 484 -3.15 24.54 9.33
N ALA A 485 -2.66 25.57 10.03
CA ALA A 485 -3.55 26.51 10.73
C ALA A 485 -4.68 27.04 9.82
N ASP A 486 -4.37 27.23 8.53
CA ASP A 486 -5.33 27.62 7.49
C ASP A 486 -6.41 26.56 7.25
N ILE A 487 -6.04 25.28 7.27
CA ILE A 487 -6.99 24.18 7.09
C ILE A 487 -7.82 23.95 8.35
N GLN A 488 -7.23 24.09 9.55
CA GLN A 488 -8.01 24.08 10.80
C GLN A 488 -9.04 25.20 10.80
N SER A 489 -8.65 26.40 10.36
CA SER A 489 -9.55 27.55 10.22
C SER A 489 -10.63 27.33 9.16
N ALA A 490 -10.30 26.71 8.01
CA ALA A 490 -11.29 26.34 7.00
C ALA A 490 -12.27 25.29 7.54
N PHE A 491 -11.77 24.32 8.30
CA PHE A 491 -12.56 23.28 8.91
C PHE A 491 -13.49 23.82 9.99
N GLU A 492 -13.03 24.74 10.83
CA GLU A 492 -13.87 25.45 11.81
C GLU A 492 -14.95 26.27 11.12
N ARG A 493 -14.62 27.00 10.04
CA ARG A 493 -15.63 27.71 9.24
C ARG A 493 -16.68 26.75 8.66
N LEU A 494 -16.26 25.60 8.15
CA LEU A 494 -17.17 24.57 7.63
C LEU A 494 -18.05 23.97 8.72
N PHE A 495 -17.45 23.63 9.85
CA PHE A 495 -18.15 23.11 11.01
C PHE A 495 -19.21 24.10 11.50
N GLU A 496 -18.83 25.38 11.65
CA GLU A 496 -19.76 26.45 12.00
C GLU A 496 -20.84 26.65 10.94
N ALA A 497 -20.54 26.51 9.65
CA ALA A 497 -21.53 26.63 8.57
C ALA A 497 -22.52 25.44 8.56
N ALA A 498 -22.07 24.24 8.91
CA ALA A 498 -22.87 23.02 8.91
C ALA A 498 -23.82 22.89 10.11
N LYS A 499 -23.67 23.73 11.16
CA LYS A 499 -24.56 23.73 12.32
C LYS A 499 -26.02 24.01 11.87
N PRO A 500 -26.98 23.11 12.19
CA PRO A 500 -28.36 23.30 11.81
C PRO A 500 -28.97 24.48 12.55
N TYR A 501 -29.94 25.13 11.92
CA TYR A 501 -30.78 26.10 12.59
C TYR A 501 -31.97 25.39 13.24
N THR A 502 -32.21 25.66 14.51
CA THR A 502 -33.37 25.17 15.27
C THR A 502 -34.24 26.34 15.68
N ILE A 503 -35.55 26.19 15.59
CA ILE A 503 -36.48 27.19 16.14
C ILE A 503 -36.87 26.73 17.53
N LYS A 504 -36.58 27.54 18.54
CA LYS A 504 -37.13 27.34 19.88
C LYS A 504 -38.30 28.28 20.08
N LEU A 505 -39.39 27.73 20.60
CA LEU A 505 -40.58 28.49 20.93
C LEU A 505 -40.57 28.78 22.43
N SER A 506 -40.81 30.05 22.77
CA SER A 506 -41.04 30.47 24.15
C SER A 506 -42.43 31.10 24.26
N THR A 507 -43.04 30.98 25.45
CA THR A 507 -44.36 31.53 25.75
C THR A 507 -44.27 32.36 27.01
N ASP A 508 -44.83 33.56 27.00
CA ASP A 508 -44.85 34.45 28.17
C ASP A 508 -45.78 33.95 29.30
N ASN A 509 -46.93 33.38 28.95
CA ASN A 509 -47.98 32.97 29.89
C ASN A 509 -48.27 31.45 29.84
N GLY A 510 -47.37 30.67 29.23
CA GLY A 510 -47.49 29.21 29.14
C GLY A 510 -48.48 28.72 28.08
N VAL A 511 -48.73 27.40 28.05
CA VAL A 511 -49.54 26.73 27.03
C VAL A 511 -50.84 26.11 27.58
N ILE A 512 -51.16 26.32 28.85
CA ILE A 512 -52.32 25.73 29.52
C ILE A 512 -53.18 26.84 30.11
N PHE A 513 -54.43 26.93 29.65
CA PHE A 513 -55.41 27.90 30.13
C PHE A 513 -56.66 27.17 30.65
N LYS A 514 -57.36 27.77 31.63
CA LYS A 514 -58.60 27.23 32.19
C LYS A 514 -59.81 28.00 31.65
N ASN A 515 -60.95 27.33 31.54
CA ASN A 515 -62.24 27.93 31.17
C ASN A 515 -62.29 28.63 29.80
N GLN A 516 -61.42 28.24 28.84
CA GLN A 516 -61.31 28.86 27.51
C GLN A 516 -61.00 30.37 27.52
N ILE A 517 -60.44 30.89 28.61
CA ILE A 517 -60.07 32.31 28.77
C ILE A 517 -58.57 32.39 29.04
N GLY A 518 -57.85 33.15 28.22
CA GLY A 518 -56.41 33.39 28.36
C GLY A 518 -55.73 33.79 27.05
N GLN A 519 -54.56 34.43 27.15
CA GLN A 519 -53.72 34.80 26.01
C GLN A 519 -52.25 34.57 26.36
N SER A 520 -51.48 34.00 25.43
CA SER A 520 -50.02 33.98 25.50
C SER A 520 -49.43 34.38 24.15
N LEU A 521 -48.34 35.12 24.19
CA LEU A 521 -47.50 35.42 23.05
C LEU A 521 -46.48 34.29 22.85
N VAL A 522 -46.57 33.60 21.71
CA VAL A 522 -45.56 32.62 21.30
C VAL A 522 -44.46 33.35 20.54
N THR A 523 -43.25 33.36 21.08
CA THR A 523 -42.08 33.99 20.45
C THR A 523 -41.15 32.91 19.89
N PRO A 524 -41.09 32.73 18.56
CA PRO A 524 -40.10 31.88 17.91
C PRO A 524 -38.74 32.58 17.88
N THR A 525 -37.68 31.88 18.26
CA THR A 525 -36.30 32.35 18.13
C THR A 525 -35.49 31.32 17.35
N LEU A 526 -34.78 31.79 16.34
CA LEU A 526 -33.88 30.96 15.52
C LEU A 526 -32.53 30.84 16.22
N TYR A 527 -32.12 29.61 16.52
CA TYR A 527 -30.83 29.27 17.11
C TYR A 527 -29.99 28.52 16.09
N LYS A 528 -28.68 28.75 16.08
CA LYS A 528 -27.73 28.00 15.25
C LYS A 528 -26.90 27.07 16.14
N GLY A 529 -26.97 25.76 15.90
CA GLY A 529 -26.12 24.79 16.58
C GLY A 529 -26.67 24.18 17.89
N GLY A 530 -27.97 24.29 18.14
CA GLY A 530 -28.63 23.67 19.30
C GLY A 530 -28.86 24.60 20.49
#